data_AF-A0A4R1IB67-F1
#
_entry.id   AF-A0A4R1IB67-F1
#
_cell.length_a   1.000
_cell.length_b   1.000
_cell.length_c   1.000
_cell.angle_alpha   90.00
_cell.angle_beta   90.00
_cell.angle_gamma   90.00
#
_symmetry.space_group_name_H-M   'P 1'
#
loop_
_entity.id
_entity.type
_entity.pdbx_description
1 polymer ?
#
loop_
_entity_poly.entity_id
_entity_poly.type
_entity_poly.pdbx_seq_one_letter_code
_entity_poly.pdbx_strand_id
1 'polypeptide(L)'
;MKLFPFSFGRAAPPEAKASRTSALVALLGGHRAQWTPRDYGALAREGYQRNAIAYRCVRLIAQGVGELRPVLTQEGREDAAHPLLDLLAQPNARLSGPGLMEALASHLLLSGNGYVEAVSVGEQVRELHVLRPDRKQFDRLKEELEANFSGSGNAGRPLLLEGGLDWRPLSLTPKDMDFLEAKNAAAREIALAFGVPPMLLGIPGDATYANYAEASRVLWRQTVLPLGRRLLHEMCLWLGPAYGSGRLQLEPDLDAIEALHGEREALWRRVSEASFLTEDEKRQAVGYGARG
;
A
#
# COMPACT_ATOMS: atom_id res chain seq x y z
N MET A 1 7.63 39.63 -55.47
CA MET A 1 6.70 40.37 -54.58
C MET A 1 6.40 39.46 -53.40
N LYS A 2 6.46 40.02 -52.17
CA LYS A 2 6.23 39.40 -50.85
C LYS A 2 4.91 38.57 -50.80
N LEU A 3 4.67 37.55 -49.98
CA LEU A 3 4.80 37.44 -48.52
C LEU A 3 4.69 35.96 -48.06
N PHE A 4 5.40 35.60 -46.98
CA PHE A 4 5.02 34.52 -46.06
C PHE A 4 3.73 34.87 -45.31
N PRO A 5 2.96 33.87 -44.85
CA PRO A 5 2.89 33.72 -43.39
C PRO A 5 3.01 32.27 -42.91
N PHE A 6 3.66 32.11 -41.76
CA PHE A 6 3.69 30.91 -40.94
C PHE A 6 2.35 30.74 -40.21
N SER A 7 1.86 29.50 -40.11
CA SER A 7 0.99 29.07 -39.00
C SER A 7 1.32 27.62 -38.62
N PHE A 8 1.44 27.40 -37.31
CA PHE A 8 1.96 26.21 -36.65
C PHE A 8 0.99 25.02 -36.73
N GLY A 9 1.32 24.04 -37.57
CA GLY A 9 0.81 22.68 -37.42
C GLY A 9 1.75 21.86 -36.54
N ARG A 10 1.48 21.75 -35.24
CA ARG A 10 2.18 20.81 -34.36
C ARG A 10 1.68 19.40 -34.71
N ALA A 11 2.35 18.74 -35.66
CA ALA A 11 2.22 17.31 -35.83
C ALA A 11 2.79 16.66 -34.56
N ALA A 12 1.92 16.10 -33.72
CA ALA A 12 2.36 15.26 -32.62
C ALA A 12 3.12 14.06 -33.23
N PRO A 13 4.39 13.83 -32.85
CA PRO A 13 5.10 12.65 -33.34
C PRO A 13 4.37 11.39 -32.86
N PRO A 14 4.31 10.32 -33.67
CA PRO A 14 3.75 9.06 -33.21
C PRO A 14 4.61 8.55 -32.05
N GLU A 15 4.06 8.59 -30.84
CA GLU A 15 4.69 8.06 -29.64
C GLU A 15 4.63 6.52 -29.70
N ALA A 16 5.57 5.93 -30.43
CA ALA A 16 5.77 4.49 -30.42
C ALA A 16 6.48 4.12 -29.11
N LYS A 17 5.70 3.68 -28.10
CA LYS A 17 6.22 3.09 -26.87
C LYS A 17 6.93 1.78 -27.21
N ALA A 18 8.23 1.85 -27.51
CA ALA A 18 9.12 0.70 -27.59
C ALA A 18 9.51 0.25 -26.17
N SER A 19 8.53 -0.28 -25.42
CA SER A 19 8.85 -1.07 -24.23
C SER A 19 9.01 -2.52 -24.66
N ARG A 20 10.25 -3.00 -24.67
CA ARG A 20 10.51 -4.44 -24.70
C ARG A 20 10.13 -4.97 -23.33
N THR A 21 9.02 -5.70 -23.27
CA THR A 21 8.45 -6.32 -22.09
C THR A 21 9.53 -7.00 -21.25
N SER A 22 9.84 -6.45 -20.07
CA SER A 22 10.75 -7.06 -19.10
C SER A 22 10.04 -7.27 -17.76
N ALA A 23 10.14 -8.51 -17.26
CA ALA A 23 9.78 -9.02 -15.93
C ALA A 23 8.61 -8.31 -15.21
N LEU A 24 7.38 -8.69 -15.53
CA LEU A 24 6.22 -8.46 -14.66
C LEU A 24 6.29 -9.47 -13.51
N VAL A 25 6.39 -8.99 -12.26
CA VAL A 25 6.22 -9.86 -11.09
C VAL A 25 4.79 -9.76 -10.59
N ALA A 26 4.10 -10.90 -10.62
CA ALA A 26 2.86 -11.09 -9.88
C ALA A 26 3.22 -11.63 -8.50
N LEU A 27 2.95 -10.87 -7.44
CA LEU A 27 3.15 -11.30 -6.05
C LEU A 27 2.05 -12.30 -5.65
N LEU A 28 2.13 -13.52 -6.17
CA LEU A 28 1.24 -14.62 -5.82
C LEU A 28 1.92 -15.53 -4.80
N GLY A 29 1.45 -15.49 -3.55
CA GLY A 29 1.73 -16.55 -2.58
C GLY A 29 1.26 -17.89 -3.17
N GLY A 30 2.15 -18.88 -3.15
CA GLY A 30 2.00 -20.12 -3.92
C GLY A 30 0.70 -20.87 -3.63
N HIS A 31 -0.25 -20.78 -4.55
CA HIS A 31 -1.26 -21.78 -4.90
C HIS A 31 -1.59 -21.55 -6.38
N ARG A 32 -1.85 -22.61 -7.16
CA ARG A 32 -2.32 -22.49 -8.55
C ARG A 32 -3.42 -21.43 -8.63
N ALA A 33 -3.30 -20.48 -9.57
CA ALA A 33 -4.27 -19.41 -9.74
C ALA A 33 -5.67 -20.01 -9.95
N GLN A 34 -6.49 -19.96 -8.90
CA GLN A 34 -7.86 -20.43 -8.90
C GLN A 34 -8.74 -19.19 -8.79
N TRP A 35 -9.09 -18.64 -9.96
CA TRP A 35 -9.90 -17.44 -10.07
C TRP A 35 -11.34 -17.76 -9.66
N THR A 36 -11.72 -17.34 -8.46
CA THR A 36 -13.15 -17.25 -8.12
C THR A 36 -13.68 -15.93 -8.68
N PRO A 37 -14.78 -15.91 -9.44
CA PRO A 37 -15.33 -14.67 -9.97
C PRO A 37 -15.96 -13.87 -8.82
N ARG A 38 -15.17 -12.96 -8.23
CA ARG A 38 -15.68 -11.88 -7.37
C ARG A 38 -15.45 -10.58 -8.12
N ASP A 39 -16.53 -9.93 -8.51
CA ASP A 39 -16.56 -8.68 -9.27
C ASP A 39 -15.86 -7.55 -8.49
N TYR A 40 -14.54 -7.44 -8.70
CA TYR A 40 -13.65 -6.48 -8.06
C TYR A 40 -14.09 -5.03 -8.27
N GLY A 41 -14.61 -4.72 -9.47
CA GLY A 41 -15.10 -3.38 -9.80
C GLY A 41 -16.35 -2.99 -9.01
N ALA A 42 -17.18 -3.95 -8.62
CA ALA A 42 -18.32 -3.73 -7.74
C ALA A 42 -17.88 -3.55 -6.29
N LEU A 43 -17.00 -4.42 -5.77
CA LEU A 43 -16.49 -4.35 -4.39
C LEU A 43 -15.70 -3.07 -4.11
N ALA A 44 -14.86 -2.60 -5.04
CA ALA A 44 -14.13 -1.35 -4.87
C ALA A 44 -15.05 -0.11 -4.89
N ARG A 45 -16.13 -0.13 -5.68
CA ARG A 45 -17.10 0.98 -5.75
C ARG A 45 -18.08 0.99 -4.58
N GLU A 46 -18.64 -0.17 -4.21
CA GLU A 46 -19.65 -0.26 -3.15
C GLU A 46 -19.02 -0.39 -1.76
N GLY A 47 -17.94 -1.15 -1.62
CA GLY A 47 -17.27 -1.41 -0.35
C GLY A 47 -16.25 -0.36 0.10
N TYR A 48 -15.59 0.35 -0.82
CA TYR A 48 -14.59 1.38 -0.50
C TYR A 48 -15.08 2.81 -0.79
N GLN A 49 -15.56 3.10 -2.00
CA GLN A 49 -15.97 4.48 -2.36
C GLN A 49 -17.24 4.97 -1.64
N ARG A 50 -18.11 4.05 -1.19
CA ARG A 50 -19.37 4.39 -0.51
C ARG A 50 -19.38 4.12 1.00
N ASN A 51 -18.32 3.53 1.54
CA ASN A 51 -18.18 3.24 2.97
C ASN A 51 -17.01 4.01 3.57
N ALA A 52 -17.32 5.08 4.31
CA ALA A 52 -16.32 5.95 4.91
C ALA A 52 -15.36 5.22 5.88
N ILE A 53 -15.83 4.15 6.53
CA ILE A 53 -15.03 3.37 7.48
C ILE A 53 -13.99 2.55 6.73
N ALA A 54 -14.41 1.80 5.72
CA ALA A 54 -13.49 1.05 4.86
C ALA A 54 -12.49 1.99 4.15
N TYR A 55 -12.97 3.13 3.66
CA TYR A 55 -12.11 4.17 3.10
C TYR A 55 -11.03 4.62 4.08
N ARG A 56 -11.43 4.96 5.31
CA ARG A 56 -10.51 5.43 6.34
C ARG A 56 -9.54 4.35 6.77
N CYS A 57 -9.98 3.09 6.93
CA CYS A 57 -9.11 1.96 7.26
C CYS A 57 -7.97 1.82 6.25
N VAL A 58 -8.30 1.69 4.96
CA VAL A 58 -7.31 1.54 3.90
C VAL A 58 -6.40 2.76 3.84
N ARG A 59 -6.97 3.97 3.91
CA ARG A 59 -6.18 5.22 3.89
C ARG A 59 -5.18 5.26 5.04
N LEU A 60 -5.61 4.93 6.25
CA LEU A 60 -4.81 5.00 7.46
C LEU A 60 -3.67 3.97 7.42
N ILE A 61 -3.95 2.73 7.00
CA ILE A 61 -2.91 1.70 6.85
C ILE A 61 -1.93 2.08 5.74
N ALA A 62 -2.42 2.48 4.57
CA ALA A 62 -1.59 2.80 3.42
C ALA A 62 -0.66 4.00 3.68
N GLN A 63 -1.15 5.03 4.38
CA GLN A 63 -0.32 6.15 4.81
C GLN A 63 0.76 5.71 5.80
N GLY A 64 0.41 4.90 6.80
CA GLY A 64 1.39 4.35 7.74
C GLY A 64 2.47 3.50 7.05
N VAL A 65 2.10 2.73 6.01
CA VAL A 65 3.07 1.99 5.20
C VAL A 65 3.96 2.94 4.38
N GLY A 66 3.39 4.04 3.84
CA GLY A 66 4.14 5.07 3.13
C GLY A 66 5.14 5.85 4.00
N GLU A 67 4.91 5.91 5.32
CA GLU A 67 5.81 6.55 6.28
C GLU A 67 7.04 5.69 6.63
N LEU A 68 7.02 4.40 6.29
CA LEU A 68 8.14 3.50 6.56
C LEU A 68 9.37 3.92 5.76
N ARG A 69 10.44 4.24 6.48
CA ARG A 69 11.74 4.54 5.88
C ARG A 69 12.52 3.23 5.75
N PRO A 70 12.89 2.81 4.53
CA PRO A 70 13.70 1.62 4.35
C PRO A 70 15.14 1.88 4.80
N VAL A 71 15.69 0.95 5.57
CA VAL A 71 17.12 0.78 5.84
C VAL A 71 17.60 -0.40 5.01
N LEU A 72 18.66 -0.20 4.24
CA LEU A 72 19.26 -1.25 3.44
C LEU A 72 20.50 -1.80 4.13
N THR A 73 20.59 -3.13 4.21
CA THR A 73 21.83 -3.81 4.54
C THR A 73 22.30 -4.67 3.38
N GLN A 74 23.60 -4.63 3.10
CA GLN A 74 24.29 -5.48 2.13
C GLN A 74 25.29 -6.34 2.90
N GLU A 75 25.15 -7.67 2.79
CA GLU A 75 26.00 -8.63 3.49
C GLU A 75 26.06 -8.42 5.02
N GLY A 76 24.96 -7.94 5.61
CA GLY A 76 24.85 -7.68 7.05
C GLY A 76 25.41 -6.32 7.50
N ARG A 77 25.90 -5.50 6.58
CA ARG A 77 26.34 -4.12 6.83
C ARG A 77 25.33 -3.14 6.30
N GLU A 78 25.04 -2.11 7.08
CA GLU A 78 24.18 -1.02 6.64
C GLU A 78 24.87 -0.23 5.51
N ASP A 79 24.16 -0.05 4.40
CA ASP A 79 24.60 0.75 3.26
C ASP A 79 23.55 1.81 2.94
N ALA A 80 23.71 2.96 3.60
CA ALA A 80 22.83 4.11 3.43
C ALA A 80 23.02 4.83 2.08
N ALA A 81 24.09 4.55 1.33
CA ALA A 81 24.38 5.17 0.04
C ALA A 81 24.04 4.26 -1.15
N HIS A 82 23.39 3.12 -0.90
CA HIS A 82 23.10 2.14 -1.92
C HIS A 82 22.12 2.69 -2.99
N PRO A 83 22.40 2.58 -4.30
CA PRO A 83 21.56 3.16 -5.36
C PRO A 83 20.10 2.66 -5.40
N LEU A 84 19.81 1.50 -4.81
CA LEU A 84 18.44 1.01 -4.62
C LEU A 84 17.63 1.95 -3.71
N LEU A 85 18.23 2.52 -2.66
CA LEU A 85 17.53 3.46 -1.78
C LEU A 85 17.13 4.73 -2.54
N ASP A 86 17.99 5.22 -3.43
CA ASP A 86 17.68 6.38 -4.29
C ASP A 86 16.51 6.09 -5.23
N LEU A 87 16.50 4.90 -5.86
CA LEU A 87 15.38 4.47 -6.71
C LEU A 87 14.08 4.36 -5.90
N LEU A 88 14.12 3.81 -4.69
CA LEU A 88 12.95 3.67 -3.84
C LEU A 88 12.45 5.02 -3.32
N ALA A 89 13.35 5.98 -3.05
CA ALA A 89 12.99 7.32 -2.61
C ALA A 89 12.30 8.13 -3.72
N GLN A 90 12.78 7.99 -4.96
CA GLN A 90 12.26 8.68 -6.14
C GLN A 90 12.00 7.70 -7.30
N PRO A 91 10.94 6.88 -7.22
CA PRO A 91 10.70 5.79 -8.17
C PRO A 91 10.39 6.26 -9.58
N ASN A 92 9.77 7.44 -9.74
CA ASN A 92 9.61 8.09 -11.03
C ASN A 92 9.35 9.59 -10.84
N ALA A 93 9.26 10.35 -11.93
CA ALA A 93 9.07 11.81 -11.88
C ALA A 93 7.73 12.28 -11.27
N ARG A 94 6.74 11.39 -11.12
CA ARG A 94 5.37 11.73 -10.68
C ARG A 94 5.03 11.21 -9.30
N LEU A 95 5.75 10.20 -8.81
CA LEU A 95 5.44 9.49 -7.58
C LEU A 95 6.70 9.39 -6.73
N SER A 96 6.61 9.81 -5.47
CA SER A 96 7.66 9.65 -4.47
C SER A 96 7.62 8.24 -3.87
N GLY A 97 8.68 7.85 -3.16
CA GLY A 97 8.75 6.57 -2.43
C GLY A 97 7.57 6.33 -1.48
N PRO A 98 7.22 7.28 -0.58
CA PRO A 98 6.01 7.17 0.23
C PRO A 98 4.74 6.97 -0.60
N GLY A 99 4.62 7.68 -1.73
CA GLY A 99 3.48 7.53 -2.64
C GLY A 99 3.41 6.16 -3.32
N LEU A 100 4.56 5.57 -3.68
CA LEU A 100 4.66 4.22 -4.23
C LEU A 100 4.18 3.18 -3.22
N MET A 101 4.68 3.26 -2.00
CA MET A 101 4.33 2.35 -0.90
C MET A 101 2.85 2.48 -0.51
N GLU A 102 2.33 3.72 -0.42
CA GLU A 102 0.91 3.99 -0.16
C GLU A 102 0.02 3.40 -1.26
N ALA A 103 0.38 3.58 -2.53
CA ALA A 103 -0.38 3.03 -3.66
C ALA A 103 -0.38 1.50 -3.66
N LEU A 104 0.77 0.86 -3.41
CA LEU A 104 0.88 -0.59 -3.34
C LEU A 104 0.10 -1.19 -2.18
N ALA A 105 0.23 -0.60 -0.98
CA ALA A 105 -0.56 -1.00 0.17
C ALA A 105 -2.07 -0.87 -0.11
N SER A 106 -2.49 0.24 -0.72
CA SER A 106 -3.88 0.45 -1.12
C SER A 106 -4.36 -0.62 -2.10
N HIS A 107 -3.59 -0.94 -3.13
CA HIS A 107 -3.96 -1.98 -4.10
C HIS A 107 -4.06 -3.37 -3.46
N LEU A 108 -3.12 -3.72 -2.57
CA LEU A 108 -3.16 -4.99 -1.86
C LEU A 108 -4.37 -5.10 -0.93
N LEU A 109 -4.69 -4.04 -0.18
CA LEU A 109 -5.83 -4.04 0.73
C LEU A 109 -7.18 -4.08 0.01
N LEU A 110 -7.26 -3.48 -1.19
CA LEU A 110 -8.51 -3.42 -1.96
C LEU A 110 -8.72 -4.62 -2.88
N SER A 111 -7.65 -5.14 -3.49
CA SER A 111 -7.73 -6.13 -4.58
C SER A 111 -7.03 -7.45 -4.27
N GLY A 112 -6.29 -7.52 -3.16
CA GLY A 112 -5.41 -8.64 -2.83
C GLY A 112 -4.12 -8.67 -3.65
N ASN A 113 -3.97 -7.80 -4.65
CA ASN A 113 -2.83 -7.78 -5.57
C ASN A 113 -2.24 -6.37 -5.70
N GLY A 114 -0.94 -6.28 -5.94
CA GLY A 114 -0.22 -5.05 -6.22
C GLY A 114 0.83 -5.31 -7.28
N TYR A 115 0.95 -4.42 -8.26
CA TYR A 115 1.83 -4.60 -9.41
C TYR A 115 2.73 -3.39 -9.58
N VAL A 116 4.00 -3.65 -9.84
CA VAL A 116 5.01 -2.63 -10.17
C VAL A 116 5.67 -3.04 -11.49
N GLU A 117 5.76 -2.09 -12.42
CA GLU A 117 6.55 -2.21 -13.64
C GLU A 117 7.91 -1.54 -13.42
N ALA A 118 9.01 -2.27 -13.62
CA ALA A 118 10.35 -1.70 -13.65
C ALA A 118 10.74 -1.34 -15.09
N VAL A 119 11.16 -0.10 -15.29
CA VAL A 119 11.71 0.36 -16.57
C VAL A 119 13.22 0.43 -16.44
N SER A 120 13.91 -0.35 -17.28
CA SER A 120 15.37 -0.45 -17.27
C SER A 120 15.98 0.19 -18.52
N VAL A 121 17.15 0.79 -18.34
CA VAL A 121 18.01 1.25 -19.43
C VAL A 121 19.31 0.46 -19.35
N GLY A 122 19.49 -0.48 -20.28
CA GLY A 122 20.53 -1.51 -20.14
C GLY A 122 20.18 -2.46 -18.98
N GLU A 123 21.15 -2.73 -18.11
CA GLU A 123 20.98 -3.59 -16.92
C GLU A 123 20.51 -2.81 -15.69
N GLN A 124 20.40 -1.48 -15.77
CA GLN A 124 20.05 -0.63 -14.63
C GLN A 124 18.55 -0.30 -14.65
N VAL A 125 17.87 -0.61 -13.55
CA VAL A 125 16.49 -0.16 -13.29
C VAL A 125 16.53 1.35 -13.02
N ARG A 126 15.72 2.11 -13.76
CA ARG A 126 15.67 3.57 -13.68
C ARG A 126 14.37 4.10 -13.12
N GLU A 127 13.26 3.43 -13.39
CA GLU A 127 11.96 3.85 -12.91
C GLU A 127 11.11 2.67 -12.45
N LEU A 128 10.25 2.93 -11.47
CA LEU A 128 9.23 2.02 -10.98
C LEU A 128 7.85 2.67 -11.15
N HIS A 129 6.92 1.96 -11.77
CA HIS A 129 5.56 2.42 -12.00
C HIS A 129 4.55 1.49 -11.34
N VAL A 130 3.77 2.00 -10.38
CA VAL A 130 2.66 1.22 -9.81
C VAL A 130 1.56 1.08 -10.85
N LEU A 131 1.23 -0.15 -11.20
CA LEU A 131 0.14 -0.43 -12.12
C LEU A 131 -1.17 -0.55 -11.34
N ARG A 132 -2.21 0.13 -11.83
CA ARG A 132 -3.54 0.00 -11.26
C ARG A 132 -4.14 -1.35 -11.64
N PRO A 133 -4.66 -2.13 -10.66
CA PRO A 133 -5.25 -3.43 -10.94
C PRO A 133 -6.55 -3.35 -11.79
N ASP A 134 -7.21 -2.19 -11.90
CA ASP A 134 -8.55 -2.06 -12.50
C ASP A 134 -8.65 -1.55 -13.95
N ARG A 135 -7.61 -0.96 -14.56
CA ARG A 135 -7.85 -0.04 -15.69
C ARG A 135 -7.04 -0.30 -16.97
N LYS A 136 -7.27 -1.43 -17.65
CA LYS A 136 -6.81 -1.72 -19.04
C LYS A 136 -5.44 -2.40 -19.25
N GLN A 137 -4.59 -2.54 -18.23
CA GLN A 137 -3.39 -3.40 -18.31
C GLN A 137 -3.67 -4.83 -17.80
N PHE A 138 -4.51 -4.94 -16.77
CA PHE A 138 -5.15 -6.20 -16.39
C PHE A 138 -5.94 -6.77 -17.57
N ASP A 139 -6.74 -5.95 -18.26
CA ASP A 139 -7.49 -6.39 -19.45
C ASP A 139 -6.58 -6.83 -20.58
N ARG A 140 -5.39 -6.22 -20.80
CA ARG A 140 -4.43 -6.68 -21.83
C ARG A 140 -3.81 -8.04 -21.50
N LEU A 141 -3.41 -8.25 -20.24
CA LEU A 141 -2.85 -9.52 -19.75
C LEU A 141 -3.94 -10.62 -19.69
N LYS A 142 -5.18 -10.20 -19.46
CA LYS A 142 -6.39 -11.02 -19.48
C LYS A 142 -6.85 -11.31 -20.90
N GLU A 143 -6.72 -10.39 -21.86
CA GLU A 143 -7.03 -10.55 -23.30
C GLU A 143 -6.10 -11.58 -23.96
N GLU A 144 -4.83 -11.63 -23.57
CA GLU A 144 -3.90 -12.69 -23.99
C GLU A 144 -4.29 -14.08 -23.44
N LEU A 145 -5.02 -14.14 -22.32
CA LEU A 145 -5.51 -15.38 -21.69
C LEU A 145 -6.95 -15.75 -22.08
N GLU A 146 -7.79 -14.75 -22.36
CA GLU A 146 -9.22 -14.86 -22.72
C GLU A 146 -9.45 -15.01 -24.22
N ALA A 147 -8.43 -14.85 -25.06
CA ALA A 147 -8.42 -15.33 -26.44
C ALA A 147 -8.77 -16.83 -26.57
N ASN A 148 -8.81 -17.57 -25.45
CA ASN A 148 -9.13 -18.99 -25.41
C ASN A 148 -10.50 -19.39 -24.85
N PHE A 149 -11.28 -18.54 -24.16
CA PHE A 149 -12.58 -18.98 -23.65
C PHE A 149 -13.64 -17.85 -23.56
N SER A 150 -14.60 -17.93 -24.49
CA SER A 150 -16.01 -17.45 -24.52
C SER A 150 -16.66 -17.00 -23.19
N GLY A 151 -17.60 -16.06 -23.05
CA GLY A 151 -18.45 -15.26 -23.96
C GLY A 151 -19.65 -14.63 -23.19
N SER A 152 -20.12 -13.46 -23.66
CA SER A 152 -21.33 -12.58 -23.44
C SER A 152 -22.44 -12.78 -22.36
N GLY A 153 -22.96 -11.65 -21.79
CA GLY A 153 -24.42 -11.49 -21.49
C GLY A 153 -24.96 -10.47 -20.42
N ASN A 154 -25.10 -9.18 -20.79
CA ASN A 154 -25.92 -8.00 -20.35
C ASN A 154 -26.94 -7.91 -19.14
N ALA A 155 -26.77 -6.79 -18.37
CA ALA A 155 -27.63 -5.76 -17.71
C ALA A 155 -29.18 -5.82 -17.41
N GLY A 156 -29.59 -5.13 -16.31
CA GLY A 156 -30.91 -4.45 -16.14
C GLY A 156 -31.35 -4.09 -14.69
N ARG A 157 -31.48 -2.79 -14.32
CA ARG A 157 -32.14 -2.31 -13.07
C ARG A 157 -33.13 -1.16 -13.38
N PRO A 158 -34.37 -1.14 -12.85
CA PRO A 158 -35.25 0.04 -12.90
C PRO A 158 -35.01 1.03 -11.74
N LEU A 159 -35.19 2.32 -12.03
CA LEU A 159 -35.15 3.46 -11.13
C LEU A 159 -36.59 3.86 -10.75
N LEU A 160 -36.87 4.13 -9.47
CA LEU A 160 -38.17 4.65 -9.00
C LEU A 160 -37.92 5.94 -8.20
N LEU A 161 -38.58 7.03 -8.60
CA LEU A 161 -38.59 8.33 -7.93
C LEU A 161 -40.05 8.66 -7.61
N GLU A 162 -40.39 8.77 -6.34
CA GLU A 162 -41.57 9.50 -5.89
C GLU A 162 -41.18 10.43 -4.74
N GLY A 163 -41.62 11.68 -4.85
CA GLY A 163 -41.35 12.76 -3.91
C GLY A 163 -42.30 12.75 -2.70
N GLY A 164 -41.78 13.24 -1.59
CA GLY A 164 -42.57 13.52 -0.39
C GLY A 164 -41.72 14.35 0.58
N LEU A 165 -42.33 15.39 1.16
CA LEU A 165 -41.71 16.31 2.12
C LEU A 165 -41.14 15.56 3.34
N ASP A 166 -39.85 15.75 3.62
CA ASP A 166 -39.17 15.22 4.80
C ASP A 166 -39.49 16.06 6.05
N TRP A 167 -40.37 15.55 6.91
CA TRP A 167 -40.46 16.01 8.30
C TRP A 167 -39.37 15.30 9.12
N ARG A 168 -38.43 16.06 9.70
CA ARG A 168 -37.36 15.51 10.55
C ARG A 168 -37.69 15.71 12.04
N PRO A 169 -37.94 14.63 12.81
CA PRO A 169 -38.05 14.75 14.26
C PRO A 169 -36.69 15.14 14.87
N LEU A 170 -36.72 16.05 15.84
CA LEU A 170 -35.54 16.54 16.57
C LEU A 170 -35.05 15.56 17.67
N SER A 171 -35.43 14.28 17.61
CA SER A 171 -35.08 13.28 18.62
C SER A 171 -35.02 11.88 18.01
N LEU A 172 -33.99 11.11 18.35
CA LEU A 172 -33.81 9.73 17.88
C LEU A 172 -34.95 8.85 18.40
N THR A 173 -35.65 8.16 17.51
CA THR A 173 -36.64 7.16 17.91
C THR A 173 -35.95 5.87 18.36
N PRO A 174 -36.60 4.98 19.14
CA PRO A 174 -36.02 3.67 19.50
C PRO A 174 -35.54 2.85 18.29
N LYS A 175 -36.27 2.92 17.17
CA LYS A 175 -35.86 2.28 15.91
C LYS A 175 -34.61 2.92 15.30
N ASP A 176 -34.46 4.24 15.41
CA ASP A 176 -33.26 4.95 14.97
C ASP A 176 -32.05 4.64 15.86
N MET A 177 -32.29 4.41 17.15
CA MET A 177 -31.27 3.96 18.11
C MET A 177 -30.78 2.55 17.76
N ASP A 178 -31.68 1.58 17.55
CA ASP A 178 -31.32 0.22 17.13
C ASP A 178 -30.54 0.23 15.80
N PHE A 179 -30.95 1.09 14.85
CA PHE A 179 -30.24 1.27 13.59
C PHE A 179 -28.84 1.88 13.79
N LEU A 180 -28.70 2.85 14.68
CA LEU A 180 -27.42 3.48 15.01
C LEU A 180 -26.46 2.47 15.66
N GLU A 181 -26.95 1.63 16.58
CA GLU A 181 -26.18 0.55 17.19
C GLU A 181 -25.73 -0.47 16.15
N ALA A 182 -26.63 -0.93 15.28
CA ALA A 182 -26.30 -1.86 14.20
C ALA A 182 -25.24 -1.27 13.24
N LYS A 183 -25.35 0.03 12.91
CA LYS A 183 -24.36 0.72 12.08
C LYS A 183 -22.98 0.81 12.76
N ASN A 184 -22.96 1.07 14.07
CA ASN A 184 -21.71 1.11 14.84
C ASN A 184 -21.08 -0.29 14.96
N ALA A 185 -21.90 -1.34 15.14
CA ALA A 185 -21.43 -2.72 15.14
C ALA A 185 -20.79 -3.09 13.79
N ALA A 186 -21.46 -2.81 12.68
CA ALA A 186 -20.93 -3.05 11.34
C ALA A 186 -19.62 -2.26 11.08
N ALA A 187 -19.54 -1.01 11.56
CA ALA A 187 -18.31 -0.22 11.45
C ALA A 187 -17.14 -0.88 12.22
N ARG A 188 -17.40 -1.46 13.39
CA ARG A 188 -16.38 -2.19 14.17
C ARG A 188 -15.96 -3.49 13.48
N GLU A 189 -16.89 -4.23 12.88
CA GLU A 189 -16.57 -5.43 12.11
C GLU A 189 -15.67 -5.12 10.91
N ILE A 190 -15.96 -4.04 10.17
CA ILE A 190 -15.10 -3.58 9.07
C ILE A 190 -13.72 -3.19 9.59
N ALA A 191 -13.65 -2.41 10.68
CA ALA A 191 -12.40 -2.00 11.28
C ALA A 191 -11.54 -3.22 11.70
N LEU A 192 -12.18 -4.23 12.30
CA LEU A 192 -11.55 -5.49 12.67
C LEU A 192 -11.03 -6.26 11.46
N ALA A 193 -11.79 -6.31 10.36
CA ALA A 193 -11.37 -6.98 9.12
C ALA A 193 -10.09 -6.37 8.53
N PHE A 194 -9.89 -5.06 8.68
CA PHE A 194 -8.66 -4.37 8.27
C PHE A 194 -7.56 -4.36 9.34
N GLY A 195 -7.83 -4.83 10.57
CA GLY A 195 -6.88 -4.74 11.67
C GLY A 195 -6.66 -3.30 12.16
N VAL A 196 -7.66 -2.42 12.02
CA VAL A 196 -7.61 -1.04 12.51
C VAL A 196 -8.41 -0.94 13.81
N PRO A 197 -7.80 -0.51 14.92
CA PRO A 197 -8.53 -0.27 16.16
C PRO A 197 -9.67 0.75 15.96
N PRO A 198 -10.92 0.45 16.36
CA PRO A 198 -12.07 1.31 16.10
C PRO A 198 -11.92 2.74 16.61
N MET A 199 -11.19 2.93 17.70
CA MET A 199 -10.96 4.26 18.27
C MET A 199 -10.14 5.19 17.38
N LEU A 200 -9.24 4.66 16.54
CA LEU A 200 -8.48 5.45 15.56
C LEU A 200 -9.35 5.93 14.39
N LEU A 201 -10.54 5.35 14.24
CA LEU A 201 -11.54 5.70 13.25
C LEU A 201 -12.63 6.63 13.82
N GLY A 202 -12.53 7.01 15.09
CA GLY A 202 -13.55 7.81 15.79
C GLY A 202 -14.85 7.04 16.03
N ILE A 203 -14.83 5.71 15.97
CA ILE A 203 -16.01 4.90 16.28
C ILE A 203 -16.26 4.97 17.80
N PRO A 204 -17.47 5.32 18.27
CA PRO A 204 -17.77 5.52 19.69
C PRO A 204 -17.40 4.31 20.56
N GLY A 205 -16.84 4.54 21.75
CA GLY A 205 -16.44 3.54 22.75
C GLY A 205 -15.63 4.20 23.89
N ASP A 206 -15.13 3.39 24.83
CA ASP A 206 -14.33 3.89 25.97
C ASP A 206 -12.93 4.35 25.53
N ALA A 207 -12.82 5.64 25.21
CA ALA A 207 -11.59 6.27 24.73
C ALA A 207 -10.92 7.12 25.82
N THR A 208 -9.73 6.71 26.26
CA THR A 208 -8.80 7.53 27.06
C THR A 208 -7.52 7.77 26.26
N TYR A 209 -6.68 8.74 26.66
CA TYR A 209 -5.37 8.97 26.03
C TYR A 209 -4.46 7.73 26.08
N ALA A 210 -4.44 7.03 27.22
CA ALA A 210 -3.67 5.79 27.38
C ALA A 210 -4.13 4.72 26.39
N ASN A 211 -5.45 4.56 26.24
CA ASN A 211 -6.03 3.62 25.28
C ASN A 211 -5.68 4.01 23.83
N TYR A 212 -5.64 5.30 23.51
CA TYR A 212 -5.29 5.78 22.16
C TYR A 212 -3.83 5.46 21.79
N ALA A 213 -2.90 5.69 22.71
CA ALA A 213 -1.48 5.36 22.50
C ALA A 213 -1.27 3.86 22.28
N GLU A 214 -1.95 3.01 23.06
CA GLU A 214 -1.93 1.56 22.85
C GLU A 214 -2.55 1.15 21.51
N ALA A 215 -3.69 1.74 21.13
CA ALA A 215 -4.31 1.45 19.85
C ALA A 215 -3.40 1.82 18.68
N SER A 216 -2.72 2.96 18.74
CA SER A 216 -1.72 3.34 17.74
C SER A 216 -0.61 2.28 17.64
N ARG A 217 -0.05 1.82 18.77
CA ARG A 217 0.93 0.72 18.81
C ARG A 217 0.42 -0.56 18.19
N VAL A 218 -0.80 -0.97 18.54
CA VAL A 218 -1.43 -2.20 18.03
C VAL A 218 -1.55 -2.15 16.51
N LEU A 219 -2.04 -1.04 15.97
CA LEU A 219 -2.11 -0.84 14.52
C LEU A 219 -0.73 -0.97 13.86
N TRP A 220 0.29 -0.31 14.41
CA TRP A 220 1.63 -0.35 13.85
C TRP A 220 2.21 -1.76 13.88
N ARG A 221 2.10 -2.47 15.00
CA ARG A 221 2.67 -3.82 15.17
C ARG A 221 1.95 -4.91 14.40
N GLN A 222 0.62 -4.87 14.37
CA GLN A 222 -0.19 -5.98 13.84
C GLN A 222 -0.56 -5.80 12.37
N THR A 223 -0.54 -4.57 11.85
CA THR A 223 -1.07 -4.28 10.52
C THR A 223 -0.05 -3.56 9.64
N VAL A 224 0.45 -2.39 10.06
CA VAL A 224 1.30 -1.55 9.21
C VAL A 224 2.69 -2.16 9.00
N LEU A 225 3.40 -2.52 10.08
CA LEU A 225 4.75 -3.09 9.98
C LEU A 225 4.78 -4.43 9.24
N PRO A 226 3.89 -5.41 9.50
CA PRO A 226 3.90 -6.66 8.74
C PRO A 226 3.68 -6.47 7.25
N LEU A 227 2.73 -5.59 6.87
CA LEU A 227 2.46 -5.28 5.47
C LEU A 227 3.65 -4.56 4.81
N GLY A 228 4.20 -3.55 5.49
CA GLY A 228 5.34 -2.79 5.00
C GLY A 228 6.61 -3.63 4.85
N ARG A 229 6.94 -4.46 5.85
CA ARG A 229 8.05 -5.43 5.76
C ARG A 229 7.89 -6.37 4.59
N ARG A 230 6.69 -6.91 4.39
CA ARG A 230 6.42 -7.77 3.24
C ARG A 230 6.69 -7.03 1.93
N LEU A 231 6.16 -5.81 1.78
CA LEU A 231 6.39 -5.01 0.58
C LEU A 231 7.89 -4.75 0.34
N LEU A 232 8.62 -4.28 1.35
CA LEU A 232 10.05 -4.02 1.25
C LEU A 232 10.85 -5.29 0.92
N HIS A 233 10.50 -6.41 1.55
CA HIS A 233 11.13 -7.71 1.29
C HIS A 233 10.94 -8.16 -0.16
N GLU A 234 9.70 -8.10 -0.66
CA GLU A 234 9.39 -8.48 -2.04
C GLU A 234 10.08 -7.56 -3.06
N MET A 235 10.13 -6.26 -2.78
CA MET A 235 10.88 -5.30 -3.60
C MET A 235 12.38 -5.61 -3.59
N CYS A 236 12.94 -5.95 -2.43
CA CYS A 236 14.35 -6.31 -2.28
C CYS A 236 14.69 -7.59 -3.06
N LEU A 237 13.84 -8.62 -2.96
CA LEU A 237 14.01 -9.88 -3.68
C LEU A 237 13.94 -9.68 -5.20
N TRP A 238 12.99 -8.86 -5.66
CA TRP A 238 12.79 -8.63 -7.08
C TRP A 238 13.85 -7.74 -7.71
N LEU A 239 14.19 -6.62 -7.07
CA LEU A 239 15.13 -5.64 -7.60
C LEU A 239 16.59 -6.02 -7.33
N GLY A 240 16.84 -6.82 -6.29
CA GLY A 240 18.18 -7.16 -5.82
C GLY A 240 19.15 -7.65 -6.91
N PRO A 241 18.74 -8.56 -7.81
CA PRO A 241 19.59 -9.03 -8.91
C PRO A 241 20.13 -7.93 -9.83
N ALA A 242 19.43 -6.79 -9.96
CA ALA A 242 19.90 -5.66 -10.78
C ALA A 242 21.03 -4.85 -10.12
N TYR A 243 21.31 -5.09 -8.83
CA TYR A 243 22.33 -4.39 -8.05
C TYR A 243 23.51 -5.29 -7.66
N GLY A 244 23.63 -6.45 -8.32
CA GLY A 244 24.74 -7.39 -8.15
C GLY A 244 24.39 -8.64 -7.34
N SER A 245 25.40 -9.43 -7.03
CA SER A 245 25.26 -10.74 -6.37
C SER A 245 25.25 -10.68 -4.84
N GLY A 246 25.41 -9.50 -4.25
CA GLY A 246 25.40 -9.32 -2.79
C GLY A 246 24.03 -9.59 -2.19
N ARG A 247 24.00 -10.13 -0.96
CA ARG A 247 22.75 -10.34 -0.23
C ARG A 247 22.23 -9.00 0.29
N LEU A 248 21.21 -8.46 -0.38
CA LEU A 248 20.50 -7.25 0.03
C LEU A 248 19.33 -7.58 0.97
N GLN A 249 19.09 -6.73 1.94
CA GLN A 249 17.92 -6.76 2.81
C GLN A 249 17.38 -5.34 2.99
N LEU A 250 16.06 -5.20 2.93
CA LEU A 250 15.34 -3.95 3.22
C LEU A 250 14.44 -4.17 4.43
N GLU A 251 14.69 -3.40 5.49
CA GLU A 251 13.86 -3.41 6.70
C GLU A 251 13.39 -1.98 7.01
N PRO A 252 12.22 -1.79 7.64
CA PRO A 252 11.80 -0.47 8.09
C PRO A 252 12.63 0.01 9.28
N ASP A 253 13.00 1.29 9.26
CA ASP A 253 13.54 1.99 10.42
C ASP A 253 12.47 2.11 11.51
N LEU A 254 12.63 1.34 12.59
CA LEU A 254 11.70 1.34 13.72
C LEU A 254 11.88 2.56 14.64
N ASP A 255 13.03 3.23 14.62
CA ASP A 255 13.26 4.45 15.41
C ASP A 255 12.54 5.66 14.83
N ALA A 256 12.31 5.66 13.51
CA ALA A 256 11.55 6.69 12.83
C ALA A 256 10.04 6.67 13.18
N ILE A 257 9.54 5.62 13.85
CA ILE A 257 8.11 5.42 14.14
C ILE A 257 7.77 5.92 15.55
N GLU A 258 7.14 7.08 15.64
CA GLU A 258 6.75 7.73 16.90
C GLU A 258 5.94 6.81 17.83
N ALA A 259 4.99 6.06 17.26
CA ALA A 259 4.13 5.17 18.04
C ALA A 259 4.91 4.09 18.81
N LEU A 260 6.13 3.77 18.39
CA LEU A 260 6.97 2.72 18.98
C LEU A 260 8.05 3.27 19.92
N HIS A 261 8.20 4.59 20.06
CA HIS A 261 9.29 5.21 20.83
C HIS A 261 9.39 4.68 22.27
N GLY A 262 8.28 4.51 22.98
CA GLY A 262 8.31 3.99 24.36
C GLY A 262 8.84 2.56 24.47
N GLU A 263 8.54 1.70 23.50
CA GLU A 263 9.07 0.33 23.46
C GLU A 263 10.54 0.30 23.01
N ARG A 264 10.89 1.18 22.07
CA ARG A 264 12.27 1.39 21.62
C ARG A 264 13.13 1.83 22.79
N GLU A 265 12.76 2.87 23.53
CA GLU A 265 13.48 3.35 24.71
C GLU A 265 13.71 2.22 25.74
N ALA A 266 12.67 1.43 26.02
CA ALA A 266 12.78 0.28 26.92
C ALA A 266 13.71 -0.82 26.40
N LEU A 267 13.77 -1.05 25.09
CA LEU A 267 14.73 -1.98 24.48
C LEU A 267 16.16 -1.41 24.55
N TRP A 268 16.36 -0.17 24.12
CA TRP A 268 17.65 0.51 24.13
C TRP A 268 18.29 0.51 25.52
N ARG A 269 17.52 0.85 26.56
CA ARG A 269 17.98 0.81 27.96
C ARG A 269 18.45 -0.60 28.36
N ARG A 270 17.63 -1.63 28.12
CA ARG A 270 17.97 -3.03 28.45
C ARG A 270 19.23 -3.51 27.74
N VAL A 271 19.38 -3.18 26.46
CA VAL A 271 20.55 -3.58 25.65
C VAL A 271 21.81 -2.82 26.07
N SER A 272 21.68 -1.51 26.37
CA SER A 272 22.80 -0.69 26.83
C SER A 272 23.34 -1.17 28.19
N GLU A 273 22.45 -1.55 29.11
CA GLU A 273 22.79 -2.05 30.45
C GLU A 273 23.35 -3.47 30.46
N ALA A 274 23.16 -4.25 29.38
CA ALA A 274 23.67 -5.61 29.26
C ALA A 274 25.20 -5.63 29.06
N SER A 275 25.95 -5.69 30.17
CA SER A 275 27.42 -5.69 30.18
C SER A 275 28.06 -6.95 29.56
N PHE A 276 27.29 -8.02 29.38
CA PHE A 276 27.76 -9.28 28.81
C PHE A 276 27.71 -9.32 27.28
N LEU A 277 27.06 -8.35 26.62
CA LEU A 277 26.99 -8.25 25.17
C LEU A 277 28.11 -7.37 24.62
N THR A 278 28.71 -7.79 23.52
CA THR A 278 29.60 -6.98 22.70
C THR A 278 28.85 -5.83 22.01
N GLU A 279 29.56 -4.79 21.58
CA GLU A 279 28.94 -3.67 20.86
C GLU A 279 28.25 -4.12 19.56
N ASP A 280 28.79 -5.11 18.85
CA ASP A 280 28.17 -5.64 17.65
C ASP A 280 26.89 -6.45 17.96
N GLU A 281 26.89 -7.24 19.03
CA GLU A 281 25.68 -7.94 19.49
C GLU A 281 24.60 -6.95 19.95
N LYS A 282 25.00 -5.86 20.63
CA LYS A 282 24.08 -4.78 21.02
C LYS A 282 23.47 -4.09 19.81
N ARG A 283 24.29 -3.74 18.80
CA ARG A 283 23.83 -3.14 17.54
C ARG A 283 22.85 -4.04 16.82
N GLN A 284 23.18 -5.33 16.67
CA GLN A 284 22.28 -6.31 16.06
C GLN A 284 20.97 -6.45 16.84
N ALA A 285 21.02 -6.45 18.19
CA ALA A 285 19.82 -6.56 19.03
C ALA A 285 18.84 -5.38 18.88
N VAL A 286 19.31 -4.19 18.53
CA VAL A 286 18.46 -3.02 18.28
C VAL A 286 18.13 -2.79 16.80
N GLY A 287 18.66 -3.63 15.89
CA GLY A 287 18.36 -3.63 14.46
C GLY A 287 19.42 -2.99 13.54
N TYR A 288 20.60 -2.65 14.06
CA TYR A 288 21.71 -2.11 13.27
C TYR A 288 22.72 -3.19 12.88
N GLY A 289 23.39 -2.99 11.74
CA GLY A 289 24.51 -3.83 11.32
C GLY A 289 25.74 -3.71 12.23
N ALA A 290 26.59 -4.74 12.23
CA ALA A 290 27.85 -4.77 12.98
C ALA A 290 28.84 -3.70 12.48
N ARG A 291 29.75 -3.25 13.35
CA ARG A 291 30.87 -2.36 12.99
C ARG A 291 32.04 -3.19 12.47
N GLY A 292 32.01 -3.61 11.22
CA GLY A 292 33.18 -4.25 10.61
C GLY A 292 32.86 -4.92 9.32
#